data_AF-A0A3P3R994-F1
#
_entry.id   AF-A0A3P3R994-F1
#
_cell.length_a   1.000
_cell.length_b   1.000
_cell.length_c   1.000
_cell.angle_alpha   90.00
_cell.angle_beta   90.00
_cell.angle_gamma   90.00
#
_symmetry.space_group_name_H-M   'P 1'
#
loop_
_entity.id
_entity.type
_entity.pdbx_description
1 polymer ?
#
loop_
_entity_poly.entity_id
_entity_poly.type
_entity_poly.pdbx_seq_one_letter_code
_entity_poly.pdbx_strand_id
1 'polypeptide(L)'
;MTTNPPVRRLADWSADRLRDLADEYGTPLYVLDPDRVRENADRLRAAFPETEVSYALKANTTRAVLEAVEQCGLGAECASAGEVQRAIDA
;
A
#
# COMPACT_ATOMS: atom_id res chain seq x y z
N MET A 1 4.04 14.50 15.40
CA MET A 1 3.25 14.39 14.17
C MET A 1 4.19 13.93 13.08
N THR A 2 4.07 12.68 12.64
CA THR A 2 4.81 12.17 11.49
C THR A 2 4.43 13.01 10.28
N THR A 3 5.41 13.68 9.67
CA THR A 3 5.20 14.40 8.42
C THR A 3 4.89 13.36 7.34
N ASN A 4 3.67 13.39 6.81
CA ASN A 4 3.23 12.50 5.73
C ASN A 4 3.27 13.28 4.39
N PRO A 5 4.44 13.36 3.71
CA PRO A 5 4.55 14.16 2.51
C PRO A 5 3.71 13.58 1.36
N PRO A 6 3.27 14.42 0.41
CA PRO A 6 2.56 13.96 -0.80
C PRO A 6 3.37 12.96 -1.62
N VAL A 7 4.70 13.10 -1.62
CA VAL A 7 5.64 12.22 -2.30
C VAL A 7 6.75 11.84 -1.33
N ARG A 8 7.07 10.54 -1.24
CA ARG A 8 8.29 10.02 -0.59
C ARG A 8 9.27 9.63 -1.69
N ARG A 9 10.48 10.20 -1.67
CA ARG A 9 11.54 9.90 -2.63
C ARG A 9 12.47 8.85 -2.06
N LEU A 10 13.15 8.09 -2.92
CA LEU A 10 14.15 7.12 -2.49
C LEU A 10 15.25 7.74 -1.61
N ALA A 11 15.64 8.98 -1.91
CA ALA A 11 16.62 9.74 -1.14
C ALA A 11 16.17 10.08 0.29
N ASP A 12 14.88 9.96 0.61
CA ASP A 12 14.35 10.20 1.96
C ASP A 12 14.52 8.97 2.87
N TRP A 13 14.97 7.83 2.33
CA TRP A 13 15.18 6.58 3.06
C TRP A 13 16.65 6.42 3.48
N SER A 14 16.89 5.72 4.58
CA SER A 14 18.26 5.35 4.99
C SER A 14 18.91 4.48 3.92
N ALA A 15 19.97 4.99 3.30
CA ALA A 15 20.71 4.26 2.27
C ALA A 15 21.33 2.97 2.82
N ASP A 16 21.82 2.98 4.07
CA ASP A 16 22.40 1.80 4.71
C ASP A 16 21.35 0.73 4.92
N ARG A 17 20.16 1.10 5.44
CA ARG A 17 19.04 0.17 5.60
C ARG A 17 18.62 -0.47 4.28
N LEU A 18 18.59 0.31 3.19
CA LEU A 18 18.23 -0.22 1.88
C LEU A 18 19.29 -1.20 1.34
N ARG A 19 20.57 -0.98 1.63
CA ARG A 19 21.65 -1.92 1.29
C ARG A 19 21.56 -3.19 2.14
N ASP A 20 21.32 -3.06 3.44
CA ASP A 20 21.13 -4.22 4.33
C ASP A 20 20.00 -5.14 3.83
N LEU A 21 18.87 -4.56 3.42
CA LEU A 21 17.77 -5.33 2.81
C LEU A 21 18.18 -5.99 1.48
N ALA A 22 18.94 -5.30 0.64
CA ALA A 22 19.41 -5.85 -0.62
C ALA A 22 20.40 -7.02 -0.41
N ASP A 23 21.26 -6.93 0.61
CA ASP A 23 22.19 -7.98 0.99
C ASP A 23 21.48 -9.19 1.62
N GLU A 24 20.45 -8.94 2.45
CA GLU A 24 19.67 -9.99 3.12
C GLU A 24 18.74 -10.75 2.15
N TYR A 25 18.00 -10.04 1.30
CA TYR A 25 16.96 -10.62 0.45
C TYR A 25 17.38 -10.82 -1.02
N GLY A 26 18.55 -10.30 -1.41
CA GLY A 26 19.06 -10.32 -2.78
C GLY A 26 18.35 -9.35 -3.73
N THR A 27 18.90 -9.16 -4.93
CA THR A 27 18.34 -8.23 -5.95
C THR A 27 17.94 -8.96 -7.23
N PRO A 28 16.86 -8.53 -7.94
CA PRO A 28 16.03 -7.35 -7.67
C PRO A 28 15.05 -7.54 -6.49
N LEU A 29 14.88 -6.50 -5.68
CA LEU A 29 14.04 -6.50 -4.47
C LEU A 29 12.93 -5.44 -4.55
N TYR A 30 11.70 -5.84 -4.24
CA TYR A 30 10.60 -4.92 -3.96
C TYR A 30 10.43 -4.75 -2.44
N VAL A 31 10.41 -3.51 -1.97
CA VAL A 31 10.11 -3.16 -0.58
C VAL A 31 8.82 -2.36 -0.55
N LEU A 32 7.87 -2.80 0.26
CA LEU A 32 6.56 -2.16 0.41
C LEU A 32 6.43 -1.60 1.83
N ASP A 33 5.82 -0.42 1.95
CA ASP A 33 5.53 0.23 3.22
C ASP A 33 4.00 0.24 3.44
N PRO A 34 3.46 -0.67 4.28
CA PRO A 34 2.04 -0.70 4.59
C PRO A 34 1.53 0.58 5.24
N ASP A 35 2.36 1.30 6.01
CA ASP A 35 1.94 2.57 6.62
C ASP A 35 1.69 3.63 5.55
N ARG A 36 2.43 3.58 4.44
CA ARG A 36 2.17 4.46 3.31
C ARG A 36 0.80 4.20 2.67
N VAL A 37 0.32 2.96 2.68
CA VAL A 37 -1.03 2.62 2.19
C VAL A 37 -2.08 3.27 3.08
N ARG A 38 -1.94 3.14 4.41
CA ARG A 38 -2.87 3.74 5.39
C ARG A 38 -2.91 5.26 5.28
N GLU A 39 -1.75 5.88 5.22
CA GLU A 39 -1.58 7.32 5.00
C GLU A 39 -2.25 7.84 3.72
N ASN A 40 -2.23 7.04 2.64
CA ASN A 40 -2.90 7.38 1.39
C ASN A 40 -4.42 7.22 1.50
N ALA A 41 -4.88 6.16 2.17
CA ALA A 41 -6.30 5.94 2.42
C ALA A 41 -6.93 7.11 3.20
N ASP A 42 -6.26 7.55 4.27
CA ASP A 42 -6.70 8.69 5.07
C ASP A 42 -6.80 9.99 4.26
N ARG A 43 -5.79 10.26 3.41
CA ARG A 43 -5.81 11.40 2.50
C ARG A 43 -7.00 11.35 1.53
N LEU A 44 -7.24 10.20 0.92
CA LEU A 44 -8.32 10.04 -0.05
C LEU A 44 -9.68 10.24 0.61
N ARG A 45 -9.90 9.66 1.79
CA ARG A 45 -11.15 9.86 2.53
C ARG A 45 -11.35 11.30 2.97
N ALA A 46 -10.30 11.95 3.44
CA ALA A 46 -10.37 13.36 3.84
C ALA A 46 -10.69 14.27 2.64
N ALA A 47 -10.20 13.94 1.44
CA ALA A 47 -10.48 14.70 0.23
C ALA A 47 -11.88 14.45 -0.35
N PHE A 48 -12.46 13.26 -0.11
CA PHE A 48 -13.76 12.85 -0.65
C PHE A 48 -14.68 12.27 0.44
N PRO A 49 -15.10 13.07 1.44
CA PRO A 49 -15.80 12.56 2.63
C PRO A 49 -17.18 11.96 2.35
N GLU A 50 -17.82 12.34 1.23
CA GLU A 50 -19.15 11.87 0.84
C GLU A 50 -19.10 10.74 -0.21
N THR A 51 -17.91 10.24 -0.55
CA THR A 51 -17.73 9.22 -1.59
C THR A 51 -17.14 7.95 -1.01
N GLU A 52 -17.65 6.81 -1.45
CA GLU A 52 -17.04 5.52 -1.17
C GLU A 52 -15.73 5.38 -1.98
N VAL A 53 -14.63 5.13 -1.27
CA VAL A 53 -13.33 4.90 -1.88
C VAL A 53 -13.06 3.39 -1.89
N SER A 54 -12.90 2.84 -3.09
CA SER A 54 -12.52 1.44 -3.30
C SER A 54 -11.13 1.33 -3.90
N TYR A 55 -10.32 0.43 -3.36
CA TYR A 55 -8.99 0.12 -3.85
C TYR A 55 -9.06 -0.81 -5.07
N ALA A 56 -8.44 -0.42 -6.17
CA ALA A 56 -8.35 -1.24 -7.38
C ALA A 56 -7.29 -2.33 -7.22
N LEU A 57 -7.71 -3.60 -7.08
CA LEU A 57 -6.80 -4.69 -6.71
C LEU A 57 -5.65 -4.89 -7.70
N LYS A 58 -5.92 -4.74 -9.01
CA LYS A 58 -4.92 -4.74 -10.09
C LYS A 58 -3.70 -3.84 -9.84
N ALA A 59 -3.79 -2.82 -8.99
CA ALA A 59 -2.67 -1.94 -8.68
C ALA A 59 -1.55 -2.67 -7.92
N ASN A 60 -1.90 -3.43 -6.89
CA ASN A 60 -0.98 -4.27 -6.11
C ASN A 60 -1.80 -5.24 -5.24
N THR A 61 -1.58 -6.54 -5.42
CA THR A 61 -2.30 -7.61 -4.70
C THR A 61 -1.41 -8.36 -3.70
N THR A 62 -0.28 -7.80 -3.28
CA THR A 62 0.53 -8.39 -2.21
C THR A 62 -0.28 -8.36 -0.91
N ARG A 63 -0.26 -9.48 -0.17
CA ARG A 63 -1.01 -9.67 1.09
C ARG A 63 -0.90 -8.48 2.05
N ALA A 64 0.32 -8.03 2.35
CA ALA A 64 0.55 -6.90 3.26
C ALA A 64 -0.11 -5.57 2.82
N VAL A 65 -0.30 -5.36 1.51
CA VAL A 65 -1.02 -4.19 0.98
C VAL A 65 -2.52 -4.38 1.14
N LEU A 66 -3.04 -5.56 0.79
CA LEU A 66 -4.47 -5.86 0.91
C LEU A 66 -4.94 -5.80 2.36
N GLU A 67 -4.18 -6.38 3.30
CA GLU A 67 -4.43 -6.28 4.74
C GLU A 67 -4.42 -4.82 5.23
N ALA A 68 -3.49 -3.99 4.73
CA ALA A 68 -3.45 -2.57 5.09
C ALA A 68 -4.67 -1.79 4.55
N VAL A 69 -5.13 -2.09 3.33
CA VAL A 69 -6.34 -1.52 2.73
C VAL A 69 -7.59 -1.95 3.52
N GLU A 70 -7.69 -3.23 3.86
CA GLU A 70 -8.80 -3.82 4.62
C GLU A 70 -8.89 -3.24 6.03
N GLN A 71 -7.75 -3.10 6.73
CA GLN A 71 -7.67 -2.41 8.02
C GLN A 71 -8.06 -0.93 7.97
N CYS A 72 -7.88 -0.28 6.81
CA CYS A 72 -8.40 1.06 6.62
C CYS A 72 -9.92 1.03 6.45
N GLY A 73 -10.55 -0.08 6.07
CA GLY A 73 -11.98 -0.21 5.79
C GLY A 73 -12.37 0.30 4.40
N LEU A 74 -11.44 0.29 3.44
CA LEU A 74 -11.74 0.65 2.06
C LEU A 74 -12.42 -0.52 1.34
N GLY A 75 -13.28 -0.21 0.37
CA GLY A 75 -13.84 -1.23 -0.52
C GLY A 75 -12.77 -1.80 -1.45
N ALA A 76 -13.10 -2.91 -2.12
CA ALA A 76 -12.25 -3.56 -3.11
C ALA A 76 -12.91 -3.51 -4.49
N GLU A 77 -12.23 -2.96 -5.49
CA GLU A 77 -12.64 -3.02 -6.89
C GLU A 77 -11.87 -4.16 -7.57
N CYS A 78 -12.63 -5.08 -8.17
CA CYS A 78 -12.11 -6.29 -8.80
C CYS A 78 -12.56 -6.35 -10.27
N ALA A 79 -11.62 -6.57 -11.18
CA ALA A 79 -11.87 -6.73 -12.60
C ALA A 79 -11.90 -8.20 -13.06
N SER A 80 -11.63 -9.14 -12.15
CA SER A 80 -11.59 -10.58 -12.43
C SER A 80 -11.98 -11.43 -11.23
N ALA A 81 -12.42 -12.67 -11.48
CA ALA A 81 -12.73 -13.62 -10.41
C ALA A 81 -11.53 -13.92 -9.51
N GLY A 82 -10.31 -13.92 -10.08
CA GLY A 82 -9.08 -14.12 -9.29
C GLY A 82 -8.78 -12.96 -8.34
N GLU A 83 -9.19 -11.73 -8.67
CA GLU A 83 -9.09 -10.60 -7.75
C GLU A 83 -10.14 -10.67 -6.65
N VAL A 84 -11.37 -11.09 -6.98
CA VAL A 84 -12.41 -11.33 -5.96
C VAL A 84 -11.92 -12.35 -4.94
N GLN A 85 -11.33 -13.46 -5.39
CA GLN A 85 -10.79 -14.46 -4.48
C GLN A 85 -9.68 -13.88 -3.59
N ARG A 86 -8.75 -13.10 -4.15
CA ARG A 86 -7.70 -12.44 -3.36
C ARG A 86 -8.24 -11.43 -2.37
N ALA A 87 -9.34 -10.73 -2.68
CA ALA A 87 -10.00 -9.82 -1.76
C ALA A 87 -10.63 -10.56 -0.58
N ILE A 88 -11.18 -11.75 -0.82
CA ILE A 88 -11.78 -12.61 0.21
C ILE A 88 -10.70 -13.25 1.10
N ASP A 89 -9.55 -13.59 0.53
CA ASP A 89 -8.45 -14.26 1.23
C ASP A 89 -7.49 -13.30 1.95
N ALA A 90 -7.65 -11.99 1.77
CA ALA A 90 -6.84 -10.96 2.40
C ALA A 90 -6.98 -11.06 3.92
#